data_AF-A0A7G8FSE7-F1
#
_entry.id   AF-A0A7G8FSE7-F1
#
_cell.length_a   1.000
_cell.length_b   1.000
_cell.length_c   1.000
_cell.angle_alpha   90.00
_cell.angle_beta   90.00
_cell.angle_gamma   90.00
#
_symmetry.space_group_name_H-M   'P 1'
#
loop_
_entity.id
_entity.type
_entity.pdbx_description
1 polymer ?
#
loop_
_entity_poly.entity_id
_entity_poly.type
_entity_poly.pdbx_seq_one_letter_code
_entity_poly.pdbx_strand_id
1 'polypeptide(L)'
;MSDGITLSIKRSITVRAVVTPAWKEEAERELSTAIATTDQQLAQLEQEGQQVVDDVRRQSANPLDPRVQEQVAQVQQQVAAKRAELEEQKRNLLQQQAQVRELEMEQIVEQGQLESFCDVQVGDNLVNKMQVAVVVRDGVIESIEQG
;
A
#
# COMPACT_ATOMS: atom_id res chain seq x y z
N MET A 1 -37.90 30.67 8.80
CA MET A 1 -37.35 30.17 10.07
C MET A 1 -37.26 28.66 9.94
N SER A 2 -36.11 28.17 9.48
CA SER A 2 -35.76 26.75 9.48
C SER A 2 -34.77 26.55 10.62
N ASP A 3 -35.27 26.71 11.85
CA ASP A 3 -34.50 26.47 13.06
C ASP A 3 -34.28 24.96 13.23
N GLY A 4 -33.02 24.55 13.34
CA GLY A 4 -32.65 23.28 13.95
C GLY A 4 -32.55 22.03 13.06
N ILE A 5 -32.52 22.15 11.73
CA ILE A 5 -32.21 20.96 10.90
C ILE A 5 -30.70 20.71 10.94
N THR A 6 -30.33 19.66 11.66
CA THR A 6 -28.98 19.10 11.68
C THR A 6 -28.94 17.87 10.78
N LEU A 7 -27.96 17.81 9.88
CA LEU A 7 -27.71 16.65 9.02
C LEU A 7 -26.40 15.99 9.44
N SER A 8 -26.41 14.67 9.61
CA SER A 8 -25.19 13.90 9.84
C SER A 8 -24.64 13.41 8.50
N ILE A 9 -23.41 13.78 8.18
CA ILE A 9 -22.75 13.43 6.93
C ILE A 9 -21.45 12.68 7.18
N LYS A 10 -21.03 11.86 6.21
CA LYS A 10 -19.69 11.23 6.23
C LYS A 10 -18.60 12.28 5.98
N ARG A 11 -17.47 12.13 6.65
CA ARG A 11 -16.23 12.87 6.38
C ARG A 11 -15.00 11.96 6.48
N SER A 12 -13.94 12.33 5.77
CA SER A 12 -12.62 11.71 5.95
C SER A 12 -11.82 12.50 6.98
N ILE A 13 -11.13 11.81 7.87
CA ILE A 13 -10.17 12.39 8.82
C ILE A 13 -8.78 11.93 8.41
N THR A 14 -7.87 12.88 8.22
CA THR A 14 -6.46 12.56 7.93
C THR A 14 -5.77 12.12 9.22
N VAL A 15 -5.13 10.96 9.21
CA VAL A 15 -4.32 10.49 10.34
C VAL A 15 -2.89 10.92 10.10
N ARG A 16 -2.31 11.59 11.09
CA ARG A 16 -0.91 12.00 11.11
C ARG A 16 -0.21 11.33 12.28
N ALA A 17 1.03 10.92 12.08
CA ALA A 17 1.86 10.32 13.11
C ALA A 17 3.04 11.21 13.42
N VAL A 18 3.41 11.29 14.70
CA VAL A 18 4.69 11.85 15.11
C VAL A 18 5.77 10.79 14.98
N VAL A 19 6.87 11.16 14.34
CA VAL A 19 8.04 10.29 14.16
C VAL A 19 8.77 10.15 15.51
N THR A 20 8.50 9.04 16.19
CA THR A 20 9.17 8.60 17.41
C THR A 20 10.14 7.44 17.11
N PRO A 21 11.04 7.08 18.03
CA PRO A 21 11.87 5.88 17.88
C PRO A 21 11.04 4.59 17.70
N ALA A 22 9.97 4.42 18.48
CA ALA A 22 9.10 3.26 18.41
C ALA A 22 8.34 3.20 17.07
N TRP A 23 7.85 4.36 16.60
CA TRP A 23 7.21 4.47 15.30
C TRP A 23 8.17 4.10 14.16
N LYS A 24 9.42 4.59 14.19
CA LYS A 24 10.42 4.24 13.15
C LYS A 24 10.75 2.76 13.14
N GLU A 25 10.94 2.15 14.32
CA GLU A 25 11.22 0.72 14.42
C GLU A 25 10.09 -0.11 13.81
N GLU A 26 8.84 0.24 14.11
CA GLU A 26 7.68 -0.47 13.57
C GLU A 26 7.54 -0.24 12.06
N ALA A 27 7.68 1.00 11.58
CA ALA A 27 7.63 1.31 10.15
C ALA A 27 8.73 0.57 9.37
N GLU A 28 9.96 0.49 9.89
CA GLU A 28 11.04 -0.30 9.29
C GLU A 28 10.74 -1.79 9.30
N ARG A 29 10.16 -2.32 10.38
CA ARG A 29 9.77 -3.73 10.51
C ARG A 29 8.67 -4.10 9.52
N GLU A 30 7.63 -3.27 9.40
CA GLU A 30 6.54 -3.47 8.44
C GLU A 30 7.07 -3.46 7.01
N LEU A 31 7.87 -2.46 6.64
CA LEU A 31 8.47 -2.37 5.31
C LEU A 31 9.41 -3.55 5.02
N SER A 32 10.23 -3.96 5.98
CA SER A 32 11.09 -5.15 5.84
C SER A 32 10.27 -6.41 5.63
N THR A 33 9.14 -6.55 6.32
CA THR A 33 8.23 -7.70 6.18
C THR A 33 7.56 -7.70 4.80
N ALA A 34 7.12 -6.53 4.34
CA ALA A 34 6.53 -6.38 3.00
C ALA A 34 7.55 -6.73 1.91
N ILE A 35 8.80 -6.24 1.99
CA ILE A 35 9.87 -6.57 1.05
C ILE A 35 10.14 -8.08 1.04
N ALA A 36 10.27 -8.70 2.21
CA ALA A 36 10.49 -10.15 2.32
C ALA A 36 9.34 -10.96 1.69
N THR A 37 8.10 -10.49 1.87
CA THR A 37 6.91 -11.10 1.25
C THR A 37 6.96 -10.99 -0.28
N THR A 38 7.30 -9.82 -0.82
CA THR A 38 7.46 -9.63 -2.28
C THR A 38 8.58 -10.50 -2.84
N ASP A 39 9.68 -10.66 -2.11
CA ASP A 39 10.78 -11.54 -2.51
C ASP A 39 10.37 -13.01 -2.55
N GLN A 40 9.56 -13.46 -1.58
CA GLN A 40 9.00 -14.80 -1.59
C GLN A 40 8.05 -15.01 -2.78
N GLN A 41 7.21 -14.02 -3.10
CA GLN A 41 6.30 -14.07 -4.25
C GLN A 41 7.07 -14.14 -5.57
N LEU A 42 8.17 -13.38 -5.70
CA LEU A 42 9.06 -13.45 -6.86
C LEU A 42 9.67 -14.85 -7.03
N ALA A 43 10.23 -15.41 -5.96
CA ALA A 43 10.82 -16.75 -6.00
C ALA A 43 9.78 -17.84 -6.36
N GLN A 44 8.58 -17.73 -5.80
CA GLN A 44 7.49 -18.66 -6.11
C GLN A 44 7.03 -18.52 -7.58
N LEU A 45 6.90 -17.30 -8.10
CA LEU A 45 6.54 -17.05 -9.49
C LEU A 45 7.56 -17.65 -10.47
N GLU A 46 8.86 -17.52 -10.18
CA GLU A 46 9.91 -18.10 -11.01
C GLU A 46 9.88 -19.64 -10.98
N GLN A 47 9.66 -20.23 -9.82
CA GLN A 47 9.54 -21.68 -9.67
C GLN A 47 8.31 -22.23 -10.41
N GLU A 48 7.14 -21.61 -10.22
CA GLU A 48 5.90 -22.00 -10.89
C GLU A 48 6.04 -21.85 -12.41
N GLY A 49 6.62 -20.75 -12.88
CA GLY A 49 6.90 -20.52 -14.30
C GLY A 49 7.77 -21.61 -14.91
N GLN A 50 8.86 -21.97 -14.24
CA GLN A 50 9.75 -23.03 -14.71
C GLN A 50 9.06 -24.40 -14.73
N GLN A 51 8.28 -24.73 -13.69
CA GLN A 51 7.56 -26.00 -13.60
C GLN A 51 6.53 -26.14 -14.73
N VAL A 52 5.78 -25.09 -15.03
CA VAL A 52 4.81 -25.10 -16.15
C VAL A 52 5.54 -25.29 -17.49
N VAL A 53 6.67 -24.61 -17.71
CA VAL A 53 7.47 -24.80 -18.93
C VAL A 53 7.96 -26.23 -19.07
N ASP A 54 8.45 -26.84 -17.99
CA ASP A 54 8.93 -28.22 -17.98
C ASP A 54 7.80 -29.23 -18.24
N ASP A 55 6.62 -29.00 -17.67
CA ASP A 55 5.46 -29.88 -17.87
C ASP A 55 4.91 -29.79 -19.30
N VAL A 56 4.85 -28.59 -19.89
CA VAL A 56 4.48 -28.39 -21.31
C VAL A 56 5.47 -29.11 -22.23
N ARG A 57 6.77 -29.07 -21.92
CA ARG A 57 7.80 -29.80 -22.68
C ARG A 57 7.68 -31.31 -22.54
N ARG A 58 7.35 -31.83 -21.35
CA ARG A 58 7.19 -33.28 -21.08
C ARG A 58 5.93 -33.86 -21.72
N GLN A 59 4.86 -33.09 -21.83
CA GLN A 59 3.61 -33.53 -22.46
C GLN A 59 3.74 -33.66 -24.00
N SER A 60 4.75 -33.02 -24.60
CA SER A 60 5.01 -33.13 -26.03
C SER A 60 5.99 -34.25 -26.36
N ALA A 61 5.65 -35.06 -27.37
CA ALA A 61 6.57 -36.04 -27.95
C ALA A 61 7.73 -35.37 -28.72
N ASN A 62 7.57 -34.11 -29.14
CA ASN A 62 8.62 -33.32 -29.77
C ASN A 62 8.70 -31.92 -29.11
N PRO A 63 9.75 -31.63 -28.33
CA PRO A 63 9.90 -30.33 -27.66
C PRO A 63 10.19 -29.17 -28.64
N LEU A 64 10.50 -29.47 -29.90
CA LEU A 64 10.68 -28.49 -30.97
C LEU A 64 9.40 -28.24 -31.79
N ASP A 65 8.25 -28.80 -31.38
CA ASP A 65 6.97 -28.52 -32.03
C ASP A 65 6.62 -27.01 -31.91
N PRO A 66 6.27 -26.33 -33.01
CA PRO A 66 5.89 -24.92 -32.99
C PRO A 66 4.80 -24.57 -31.96
N ARG A 67 3.84 -25.46 -31.71
CA ARG A 67 2.76 -25.23 -30.73
C ARG A 67 3.27 -25.21 -29.29
N VAL A 68 4.24 -26.08 -28.98
CA VAL A 68 4.89 -26.16 -27.67
C VAL A 68 5.73 -24.91 -27.44
N GLN A 69 6.44 -24.44 -28.47
CA GLN A 69 7.23 -23.21 -28.40
C GLN A 69 6.34 -21.99 -28.14
N GLU A 70 5.19 -21.89 -28.80
CA GLU A 70 4.24 -20.79 -28.60
C GLU A 70 3.66 -20.78 -27.18
N GLN A 71 3.26 -21.95 -26.64
CA GLN A 71 2.77 -22.07 -25.27
C GLN A 71 3.85 -21.71 -24.23
N VAL A 72 5.08 -22.18 -24.42
CA VAL A 72 6.22 -21.85 -23.55
C VAL A 72 6.51 -20.35 -23.60
N ALA A 73 6.51 -19.75 -24.79
CA ALA A 73 6.72 -18.31 -24.96
C ALA A 73 5.63 -17.49 -24.24
N GLN A 74 4.37 -17.93 -24.32
CA GLN A 74 3.27 -17.28 -23.62
C GLN A 74 3.43 -17.34 -22.10
N VAL A 75 3.81 -18.50 -21.55
CA VAL A 75 4.07 -18.67 -20.12
C VAL A 75 5.24 -17.77 -19.68
N GLN A 76 6.34 -17.77 -20.43
CA GLN A 76 7.50 -16.93 -20.14
C GLN A 76 7.14 -15.43 -20.17
N GLN A 77 6.32 -15.00 -21.13
CA GLN A 77 5.86 -13.61 -21.22
C GLN A 77 4.99 -13.23 -20.02
N GLN A 78 4.08 -14.12 -19.59
CA GLN A 78 3.24 -13.88 -18.40
C GLN A 78 4.07 -13.79 -17.12
N VAL A 79 5.04 -14.70 -16.95
CA VAL A 79 5.97 -14.69 -15.81
C VAL A 79 6.80 -13.42 -15.82
N ALA A 80 7.34 -13.02 -16.98
CA ALA A 80 8.13 -11.79 -17.11
C ALA A 80 7.31 -10.54 -16.77
N ALA A 81 6.05 -10.46 -17.21
CA ALA A 81 5.17 -9.34 -16.91
C ALA A 81 4.87 -9.23 -15.41
N LYS A 82 4.47 -10.33 -14.77
CA LYS A 82 4.23 -10.36 -13.31
C LYS A 82 5.49 -10.09 -12.50
N ARG A 83 6.63 -10.60 -12.96
CA ARG A 83 7.92 -10.34 -12.32
C ARG A 83 8.26 -8.86 -12.35
N ALA A 84 8.08 -8.20 -13.50
CA ALA A 84 8.32 -6.76 -13.60
C ALA A 84 7.43 -5.96 -12.64
N GLU A 85 6.16 -6.34 -12.50
CA GLU A 85 5.24 -5.72 -11.54
C GLU A 85 5.71 -5.88 -10.08
N LEU A 86 6.09 -7.10 -9.68
CA LEU A 86 6.62 -7.36 -8.33
C LEU A 86 7.96 -6.67 -8.07
N GLU A 87 8.85 -6.59 -9.07
CA GLU A 87 10.11 -5.85 -8.96
C GLU A 87 9.88 -4.34 -8.81
N GLU A 88 8.88 -3.78 -9.48
CA GLU A 88 8.47 -2.38 -9.31
C GLU A 88 7.89 -2.15 -7.90
N GLN A 89 7.01 -3.02 -7.43
CA GLN A 89 6.49 -2.97 -6.06
C GLN A 89 7.62 -3.01 -5.02
N LYS A 90 8.59 -3.94 -5.18
CA LYS A 90 9.76 -4.03 -4.31
C LYS A 90 10.57 -2.73 -4.32
N ARG A 91 10.77 -2.13 -5.49
CA ARG A 91 11.51 -0.87 -5.64
C ARG A 91 10.82 0.27 -4.90
N ASN A 92 9.49 0.35 -4.98
CA ASN A 92 8.69 1.33 -4.25
C ASN A 92 8.81 1.13 -2.72
N LEU A 93 8.74 -0.10 -2.24
CA LEU A 93 8.94 -0.42 -0.81
C LEU A 93 10.34 -0.03 -0.31
N LEU A 94 11.38 -0.31 -1.10
CA LEU A 94 12.75 0.08 -0.77
C LEU A 94 12.92 1.60 -0.72
N GLN A 95 12.25 2.32 -1.64
CA GLN A 95 12.25 3.78 -1.63
C GLN A 95 11.53 4.34 -0.40
N GLN A 96 10.39 3.76 -0.01
CA GLN A 96 9.68 4.13 1.22
C GLN A 96 10.55 3.86 2.46
N GLN A 97 11.26 2.73 2.50
CA GLN A 97 12.18 2.42 3.60
C GLN A 97 13.33 3.44 3.71
N ALA A 98 13.88 3.88 2.58
CA ALA A 98 14.88 4.95 2.58
C ALA A 98 14.31 6.28 3.10
N GLN A 99 13.09 6.65 2.67
CA GLN A 99 12.42 7.86 3.16
C GLN A 99 12.17 7.81 4.68
N VAL A 100 11.70 6.69 5.22
CA VAL A 100 11.47 6.53 6.67
C VAL A 100 12.75 6.75 7.47
N ARG A 101 13.89 6.28 6.96
CA ARG A 101 15.20 6.50 7.59
C ARG A 101 15.59 7.96 7.63
N GLU A 102 15.29 8.70 6.56
CA GLU A 102 15.62 10.13 6.41
C GLU A 102 14.71 11.06 7.23
N LEU A 103 13.53 10.60 7.69
CA LEU A 103 12.63 11.42 8.50
C LEU A 103 13.31 11.93 9.77
N GLU A 104 13.04 13.17 10.15
CA GLU A 104 13.54 13.73 11.40
C GLU A 104 12.67 13.27 12.59
N MET A 105 13.26 13.16 13.78
CA MET A 105 12.47 12.89 14.99
C MET A 105 11.54 14.06 15.27
N GLU A 106 10.37 13.79 15.85
CA GLU A 106 9.29 14.76 16.11
C GLU A 106 8.65 15.36 14.84
N GLN A 107 9.07 14.94 13.65
CA GLN A 107 8.39 15.30 12.41
C GLN A 107 6.99 14.68 12.38
N ILE A 108 6.03 15.40 11.80
CA ILE A 108 4.67 14.89 11.56
C ILE A 108 4.58 14.37 10.13
N VAL A 109 4.12 13.13 9.98
CA VAL A 109 3.92 12.47 8.67
C VAL A 109 2.48 12.00 8.53
N GLU A 110 1.97 11.93 7.30
CA GLU A 110 0.64 11.39 7.04
C GLU A 110 0.68 9.85 7.07
N GLN A 111 -0.20 9.25 7.86
CA GLN A 111 -0.31 7.80 8.09
C GLN A 111 -1.67 7.25 7.64
N GLY A 112 -2.34 7.94 6.71
CA GLY A 112 -3.57 7.48 6.07
C GLY A 112 -4.82 8.28 6.45
N GLN A 113 -5.99 7.66 6.29
CA GLN A 113 -7.29 8.29 6.48
C GLN A 113 -8.27 7.37 7.20
N LEU A 114 -9.17 7.95 7.98
CA LEU A 114 -10.28 7.28 8.66
C LEU A 114 -11.62 7.86 8.22
N GLU A 115 -12.63 7.02 8.03
CA GLU A 115 -14.00 7.49 7.88
C GLU A 115 -14.58 7.91 9.24
N SER A 116 -15.28 9.03 9.25
CA SER A 116 -16.00 9.56 10.41
C SER A 116 -17.32 10.17 9.96
N PHE A 117 -18.11 10.64 10.92
CA PHE A 117 -19.31 11.41 10.68
C PHE A 117 -19.19 12.77 11.35
N CYS A 118 -19.83 13.77 10.79
CA CYS A 118 -20.03 15.04 11.44
C CYS A 118 -21.42 15.60 11.19
N ASP A 119 -21.90 16.34 12.16
CA ASP A 119 -23.15 17.05 12.06
C ASP A 119 -22.93 18.42 11.43
N VAL A 120 -23.81 18.79 10.51
CA VAL A 120 -23.81 20.08 9.82
C VAL A 120 -25.17 20.76 9.94
N GLN A 121 -25.14 22.08 10.07
CA GLN A 121 -26.32 22.94 10.12
C GLN A 121 -26.11 24.21 9.27
N VAL A 122 -27.20 24.92 8.99
CA VAL A 122 -27.14 26.19 8.25
C VAL A 122 -26.27 27.19 9.00
N GLY A 123 -25.25 27.71 8.31
CA GLY A 123 -24.27 28.65 8.88
C GLY A 123 -22.90 28.03 9.18
N ASP A 124 -22.77 26.69 9.15
CA ASP A 124 -21.47 26.04 9.31
C ASP A 124 -20.56 26.23 8.08
N ASN A 125 -19.25 26.31 8.33
CA ASN A 125 -18.25 26.20 7.27
C ASN A 125 -17.97 24.72 6.97
N LEU A 126 -18.58 24.21 5.91
CA LEU A 126 -18.41 22.83 5.49
C LEU A 126 -16.96 22.48 5.13
N VAL A 127 -16.20 23.40 4.50
CA VAL A 127 -14.82 23.14 4.10
C VAL A 127 -13.95 22.83 5.32
N ASN A 128 -14.07 23.64 6.37
CA ASN A 128 -13.33 23.44 7.62
C ASN A 128 -13.75 22.14 8.33
N LYS A 129 -15.05 21.80 8.30
CA LYS A 129 -15.56 20.54 8.87
C LYS A 129 -15.05 19.28 8.16
N MET A 130 -14.70 19.40 6.88
CA MET A 130 -14.13 18.33 6.07
C MET A 130 -12.59 18.26 6.18
N GLN A 131 -11.92 19.37 6.53
CA GLN A 131 -10.47 19.44 6.70
C GLN A 131 -10.10 19.19 8.17
N VAL A 132 -10.20 17.92 8.59
CA VAL A 132 -9.84 17.50 9.94
C VAL A 132 -8.69 16.50 9.88
N ALA A 133 -7.71 16.70 10.77
CA ALA A 133 -6.63 15.76 10.99
C ALA A 133 -6.50 15.40 12.47
N VAL A 134 -6.03 14.19 12.75
CA VAL A 134 -5.65 13.75 14.09
C VAL A 134 -4.16 13.45 14.11
N VAL A 135 -3.44 14.01 15.08
CA VAL A 135 -2.02 13.74 15.29
C VAL A 135 -1.91 12.69 16.37
N VAL A 136 -1.19 11.61 16.08
CA VAL A 136 -1.02 10.43 16.92
C VAL A 136 0.46 10.25 17.24
N ARG A 137 0.76 9.97 18.50
CA ARG A 137 2.09 9.60 18.98
C ARG A 137 2.01 8.25 19.70
N ASP A 138 2.72 7.26 19.19
CA ASP A 138 2.78 5.91 19.77
C ASP A 138 1.38 5.31 20.09
N GLY A 139 0.40 5.56 19.19
CA GLY A 139 -0.97 5.09 19.33
C GLY A 139 -1.89 5.97 20.20
N VAL A 140 -1.39 7.08 20.75
CA VAL A 140 -2.16 8.04 21.55
C VAL A 140 -2.45 9.31 20.74
N ILE A 141 -3.69 9.78 20.74
CA ILE A 141 -4.05 11.04 20.08
C ILE A 141 -3.44 12.21 20.88
N GLU A 142 -2.53 12.95 20.25
CA GLU A 142 -1.86 14.11 20.82
C GLU A 142 -2.66 15.40 20.56
N SER A 143 -3.19 15.56 19.35
CA SER A 143 -3.99 16.73 18.99
C SER A 143 -5.01 16.43 17.88
N ILE A 144 -6.02 17.31 17.77
CA ILE A 144 -7.01 17.32 16.68
C ILE A 144 -6.89 18.67 15.99
N GLU A 145 -6.54 18.66 14.71
CA GLU A 145 -6.42 19.85 13.88
C GLU A 145 -7.70 20.01 13.04
N GLN A 146 -8.25 21.22 13.02
CA GLN A 146 -9.39 21.60 12.17
C GLN A 146 -9.00 22.87 11.42
N GLY A 147 -9.30 22.91 10.11
CA GLY A 147 -9.05 24.08 9.26
C GLY A 147 -9.86 25.32 9.62
#